data_AF-A0A836S603-F1
#
_entry.id   AF-A0A836S603-F1
#
_cell.length_a   1.000
_cell.length_b   1.000
_cell.length_c   1.000
_cell.angle_alpha   90.00
_cell.angle_beta   90.00
_cell.angle_gamma   90.00
#
_symmetry.space_group_name_H-M   'P 1'
#
loop_
_entity.id
_entity.type
_entity.pdbx_description
1 polymer ?
#
loop_
_entity_poly.entity_id
_entity_poly.type
_entity_poly.pdbx_seq_one_letter_code
_entity_poly.pdbx_strand_id
1 'polypeptide(L)'
;MAILLSLHILFVVIWVGGMFFAYVALRPAAGSVLEPPQRLSLWAATFGHFFPWVWGAIVIILVSGLLLIFKYFGGMAGAALYIHIMLGLGILMMLIFMHVFFAPYQRLKRAVAAQDWPAGGKALNQIRVLIAINLTLGLLTVLVASAGKYLAHSRTGKHKKAHIMRAFRLPD
;
A
#
# COMPACT_ATOMS: atom_id res chain seq x y z
N MET A 1 -2.50 5.44 21.26
CA MET A 1 -3.23 5.00 20.05
C MET A 1 -3.20 6.06 18.95
N ALA A 2 -3.64 7.30 19.21
CA ALA A 2 -3.74 8.37 18.20
C ALA A 2 -2.45 8.58 17.38
N ILE A 3 -1.30 8.79 18.05
CA ILE A 3 -0.01 9.02 17.37
C ILE A 3 0.35 7.87 16.41
N LEU A 4 0.24 6.62 16.87
CA LEU A 4 0.54 5.44 16.03
C LEU A 4 -0.39 5.35 14.82
N LEU A 5 -1.68 5.58 15.03
CA LEU A 5 -2.66 5.54 13.94
C LEU A 5 -2.45 6.69 12.94
N SER A 6 -2.18 7.91 13.42
CA SER A 6 -1.88 9.07 12.58
C SER A 6 -0.62 8.84 11.74
N LEU A 7 0.46 8.34 12.35
CA LEU A 7 1.69 7.99 11.62
C LEU A 7 1.42 6.87 10.59
N HIS A 8 0.70 5.83 10.99
CA HIS A 8 0.36 4.73 10.10
C HIS A 8 -0.37 5.23 8.85
N ILE A 9 -1.44 6.01 9.03
CA ILE A 9 -2.24 6.55 7.93
C ILE A 9 -1.44 7.54 7.09
N LEU A 10 -0.66 8.44 7.71
CA LEU A 10 0.14 9.43 6.99
C LEU A 10 1.12 8.75 6.01
N PHE A 11 1.82 7.71 6.45
CA PHE A 11 2.76 7.00 5.59
C PHE A 11 2.07 6.12 4.54
N VAL A 12 0.87 5.58 4.82
CA VAL A 12 0.03 4.96 3.79
C VAL A 12 -0.33 5.99 2.71
N VAL A 13 -0.71 7.21 3.10
CA VAL A 13 -1.05 8.31 2.17
C VAL A 13 0.15 8.71 1.32
N ILE A 14 1.33 8.88 1.93
CA ILE A 14 2.56 9.22 1.20
C ILE A 14 2.88 8.15 0.14
N TRP A 15 2.81 6.88 0.52
CA TRP A 15 3.15 5.79 -0.40
C TRP A 15 2.09 5.59 -1.50
N VAL A 16 0.83 5.37 -1.11
CA VAL A 16 -0.27 5.11 -2.07
C VAL A 16 -0.56 6.35 -2.92
N GLY A 17 -0.57 7.53 -2.31
CA GLY A 17 -0.75 8.81 -3.01
C GLY A 17 0.40 9.11 -3.97
N GLY A 18 1.65 8.83 -3.58
CA GLY A 18 2.80 8.97 -4.47
C GLY A 18 2.72 8.02 -5.68
N MET A 19 2.29 6.76 -5.48
CA MET A 19 2.05 5.83 -6.59
C MET A 19 0.92 6.31 -7.51
N PHE A 20 -0.17 6.84 -6.94
CA PHE A 20 -1.28 7.41 -7.70
C PHE A 20 -0.81 8.58 -8.55
N PHE A 21 -0.12 9.56 -7.95
CA PHE A 21 0.44 10.70 -8.68
C PHE A 21 1.38 10.26 -9.81
N ALA A 22 2.33 9.36 -9.50
CA ALA A 22 3.28 8.86 -10.48
C ALA A 22 2.56 8.20 -11.68
N TYR A 23 1.58 7.34 -11.40
CA TYR A 23 0.91 6.56 -12.43
C TYR A 23 -0.10 7.35 -13.25
N VAL A 24 -0.90 8.20 -12.60
CA VAL A 24 -2.07 8.87 -13.19
C VAL A 24 -1.72 10.25 -13.74
N ALA A 25 -0.78 10.97 -13.12
CA ALA A 25 -0.46 12.34 -13.53
C ALA A 25 0.92 12.44 -14.19
N LEU A 26 1.98 12.03 -13.48
CA LEU A 26 3.35 12.20 -13.96
C LEU A 26 3.62 11.41 -15.25
N ARG A 27 3.13 10.16 -15.32
CA ARG A 27 3.31 9.30 -16.49
C ARG A 27 2.75 9.85 -17.79
N PRO A 28 1.46 10.21 -17.90
CA PRO A 28 0.94 10.78 -19.13
C PRO A 28 1.61 12.11 -19.47
N ALA A 29 1.87 12.98 -18.48
CA ALA A 29 2.58 14.24 -18.71
C ALA A 29 3.98 14.01 -19.30
N ALA A 30 4.79 13.13 -18.70
CA ALA A 30 6.10 12.78 -19.23
C ALA A 30 6.01 12.08 -20.60
N GLY A 31 4.90 11.42 -20.91
CA GLY A 31 4.64 10.82 -22.20
C GLY A 31 4.30 11.82 -23.30
N SER A 32 3.67 12.95 -22.96
CA SER A 32 3.22 13.97 -23.92
C SER A 32 4.24 15.09 -24.15
N VAL A 33 5.10 15.38 -23.17
CA VAL A 33 6.01 16.55 -23.25
C VAL A 33 7.48 16.20 -23.46
N LEU A 34 7.89 14.93 -23.28
CA LEU A 34 9.29 14.51 -23.36
C LEU A 34 9.53 13.46 -24.44
N GLU A 35 10.68 13.57 -25.09
CA GLU A 35 11.22 12.53 -25.97
C GLU A 35 11.58 11.25 -25.18
N PRO A 36 11.66 10.07 -25.84
CA PRO A 36 11.88 8.80 -25.15
C PRO A 36 13.13 8.76 -24.23
N PRO A 37 14.32 9.24 -24.62
CA PRO A 37 15.49 9.24 -23.74
C PRO A 37 15.32 10.13 -22.50
N GLN A 38 14.81 11.34 -22.68
CA GLN A 38 14.56 12.30 -21.59
C GLN A 38 13.53 11.75 -20.60
N ARG A 39 12.49 11.09 -21.09
CA ARG A 39 11.48 10.42 -20.27
C ARG A 39 12.09 9.32 -19.38
N LEU A 40 13.00 8.51 -19.92
CA LEU A 40 13.66 7.45 -19.14
C LEU A 40 14.55 8.04 -18.04
N SER A 41 15.31 9.09 -18.35
CA SER A 41 16.13 9.82 -17.38
C SER A 41 15.29 10.46 -16.27
N LEU A 42 14.17 11.11 -16.63
CA LEU A 42 13.22 11.67 -15.66
C LEU A 42 12.71 10.58 -14.70
N TRP A 43 12.31 9.42 -15.23
CA TRP A 43 11.82 8.32 -14.40
C TRP A 43 12.90 7.74 -13.48
N ALA A 44 14.11 7.54 -13.98
CA ALA A 44 15.23 7.08 -13.16
C ALA A 44 15.51 8.03 -11.98
N ALA A 45 15.52 9.34 -12.25
CA ALA A 45 15.68 10.38 -11.23
C ALA A 45 14.50 10.42 -10.26
N THR A 46 13.26 10.40 -10.77
CA THR A 46 12.03 10.41 -9.96
C THR A 46 12.02 9.26 -8.96
N PHE A 47 12.30 8.03 -9.42
CA PHE A 47 12.38 6.87 -8.55
C PHE A 47 13.55 6.95 -7.55
N GLY A 48 14.67 7.57 -7.94
CA GLY A 48 15.79 7.84 -7.04
C GLY A 48 15.41 8.71 -5.84
N HIS A 49 14.51 9.68 -6.04
CA HIS A 49 14.00 10.52 -4.95
C HIS A 49 12.84 9.87 -4.21
N PHE A 50 11.95 9.16 -4.89
CA PHE A 50 10.73 8.62 -4.30
C PHE A 50 10.95 7.32 -3.50
N PHE A 51 11.79 6.40 -3.98
CA PHE A 51 11.95 5.10 -3.33
C PHE A 51 12.53 5.12 -1.90
N PRO A 52 13.44 6.04 -1.53
CA PRO A 52 13.82 6.23 -0.12
C PRO A 52 12.61 6.55 0.79
N TRP A 53 11.68 7.39 0.33
CA TRP A 53 10.43 7.66 1.07
C TRP A 53 9.54 6.43 1.19
N VAL A 54 9.48 5.60 0.14
CA VAL A 54 8.72 4.35 0.18
C VAL A 54 9.32 3.36 1.18
N TRP A 55 10.64 3.23 1.24
CA TRP A 55 11.30 2.42 2.26
C TRP A 55 10.96 2.89 3.69
N GLY A 56 11.05 4.20 3.94
CA GLY A 56 10.64 4.79 5.21
C GLY A 56 9.16 4.52 5.54
N ALA A 57 8.28 4.64 4.54
CA ALA A 57 6.86 4.35 4.69
C ALA A 57 6.60 2.89 5.06
N ILE A 58 7.23 1.93 4.37
CA ILE A 58 7.09 0.50 4.67
C ILE A 58 7.44 0.22 6.14
N VAL A 59 8.59 0.71 6.59
CA VAL A 59 9.05 0.48 7.98
C VAL A 59 8.07 1.09 8.98
N ILE A 60 7.67 2.34 8.77
CA ILE A 60 6.78 3.03 9.71
C ILE A 60 5.38 2.40 9.72
N ILE A 61 4.84 2.02 8.57
CA ILE A 61 3.53 1.34 8.45
C ILE A 61 3.56 -0.01 9.16
N LEU A 62 4.58 -0.84 8.95
CA LEU A 62 4.68 -2.16 9.59
C LEU A 62 4.84 -2.03 11.11
N VAL A 63 5.77 -1.19 11.57
CA VAL A 63 6.02 -0.99 13.00
C VAL A 63 4.77 -0.44 13.69
N SER A 64 4.19 0.63 13.15
CA SER A 64 2.97 1.22 13.74
C SER A 64 1.78 0.27 13.69
N GLY A 65 1.61 -0.49 12.59
CA GLY A 65 0.53 -1.46 12.42
C GLY A 65 0.62 -2.63 13.39
N LEU A 66 1.81 -3.21 13.55
CA LEU A 66 2.05 -4.29 14.53
C LEU A 66 1.86 -3.79 15.97
N LEU A 67 2.36 -2.59 16.30
CA LEU A 67 2.13 -1.98 17.61
C LEU A 67 0.63 -1.74 17.88
N LEU A 68 -0.14 -1.34 16.87
CA LEU A 68 -1.61 -1.21 17.00
C LEU A 68 -2.26 -2.57 17.27
N ILE A 69 -1.88 -3.62 16.54
CA ILE A 69 -2.38 -4.98 16.74
C ILE A 69 -2.12 -5.47 18.17
N PHE A 70 -0.86 -5.42 18.61
CA PHE A 70 -0.47 -6.01 19.90
C PHE A 70 -0.87 -5.17 21.12
N LYS A 71 -0.88 -3.83 21.02
CA LYS A 71 -1.19 -2.96 22.16
C LYS A 71 -2.67 -2.59 22.29
N TYR A 72 -3.42 -2.57 21.17
CA TYR A 72 -4.78 -2.00 21.16
C TYR A 72 -5.85 -2.93 20.57
N PHE A 73 -5.48 -3.96 19.80
CA PHE A 73 -6.45 -4.88 19.17
C PHE A 73 -6.38 -6.31 19.71
N GLY A 74 -5.83 -6.51 20.92
CA GLY A 74 -5.82 -7.83 21.57
C GLY A 74 -4.85 -8.83 20.94
N GLY A 75 -3.84 -8.36 20.20
CA GLY A 75 -2.86 -9.21 19.53
C GLY A 75 -3.42 -9.94 18.31
N MET A 76 -2.65 -10.87 17.75
CA MET A 76 -3.03 -11.58 16.52
C MET A 76 -4.26 -12.47 16.67
N ALA A 77 -4.59 -12.93 17.89
CA ALA A 77 -5.79 -13.70 18.14
C ALA A 77 -7.03 -12.81 18.36
N GLY A 78 -6.84 -11.60 18.90
CA GLY A 78 -7.92 -10.64 19.18
C GLY A 78 -8.27 -9.72 18.01
N ALA A 79 -7.39 -9.60 17.01
CA ALA A 79 -7.58 -8.70 15.88
C ALA A 79 -8.72 -9.19 14.97
N ALA A 80 -9.55 -8.25 14.50
CA ALA A 80 -10.62 -8.56 13.57
C ALA A 80 -10.08 -9.01 12.20
N LEU A 81 -10.84 -9.86 11.49
CA LEU A 81 -10.43 -10.43 10.19
C LEU A 81 -9.93 -9.39 9.17
N TYR A 82 -10.55 -8.21 9.10
CA TYR A 82 -10.14 -7.17 8.16
C TYR A 82 -8.71 -6.65 8.42
N ILE A 83 -8.25 -6.69 9.68
CA ILE A 83 -6.88 -6.31 10.07
C ILE A 83 -5.88 -7.34 9.53
N HIS A 84 -6.21 -8.63 9.58
CA HIS A 84 -5.39 -9.68 8.98
C HIS A 84 -5.32 -9.55 7.46
N ILE A 85 -6.44 -9.22 6.81
CA ILE A 85 -6.48 -8.94 5.37
C ILE A 85 -5.59 -7.74 5.04
N MET A 86 -5.69 -6.64 5.79
CA MET A 86 -4.82 -5.46 5.61
C MET A 86 -3.34 -5.81 5.79
N LEU A 87 -2.99 -6.60 6.80
CA LEU A 87 -1.61 -7.04 7.02
C LEU A 87 -1.10 -7.90 5.84
N GLY A 88 -1.89 -8.86 5.38
CA GLY A 88 -1.54 -9.71 4.25
C GLY A 88 -1.35 -8.92 2.96
N LEU A 89 -2.25 -7.98 2.66
CA LEU A 89 -2.12 -7.08 1.51
C LEU A 89 -0.88 -6.19 1.65
N GLY A 90 -0.62 -5.61 2.82
CA GLY A 90 0.56 -4.79 3.07
C GLY A 90 1.87 -5.54 2.87
N ILE A 91 1.95 -6.80 3.32
CA ILE A 91 3.12 -7.66 3.09
C ILE A 91 3.28 -7.93 1.59
N LEU A 92 2.21 -8.27 0.87
CA LEU A 92 2.26 -8.50 -0.57
C LEU A 92 2.75 -7.26 -1.33
N MET A 93 2.21 -6.08 -0.99
CA MET A 93 2.63 -4.79 -1.55
C MET A 93 4.11 -4.50 -1.31
N MET A 94 4.62 -4.80 -0.10
CA MET A 94 6.03 -4.67 0.25
C MET A 94 6.89 -5.60 -0.61
N LEU A 95 6.52 -6.87 -0.78
CA LEU A 95 7.25 -7.82 -1.62
C LEU A 95 7.33 -7.36 -3.08
N ILE A 96 6.22 -6.84 -3.62
CA ILE A 96 6.19 -6.26 -4.97
C ILE A 96 7.16 -5.08 -5.06
N PHE A 97 7.13 -4.16 -4.10
CA PHE A 97 8.04 -3.01 -4.08
C PHE A 97 9.51 -3.44 -4.00
N MET A 98 9.86 -4.42 -3.16
CA MET A 98 11.21 -4.95 -3.08
C MET A 98 11.66 -5.52 -4.43
N HIS A 99 10.80 -6.29 -5.10
CA HIS A 99 11.09 -6.77 -6.45
C HIS A 99 11.35 -5.60 -7.42
N VAL A 100 10.49 -4.56 -7.42
CA VAL A 100 10.65 -3.35 -8.24
C VAL A 100 12.00 -2.67 -7.99
N PHE A 101 12.37 -2.49 -6.72
CA PHE A 101 13.57 -1.77 -6.31
C PHE A 101 14.85 -2.50 -6.67
N PHE A 102 14.92 -3.81 -6.42
CA PHE A 102 16.14 -4.59 -6.60
C PHE A 102 16.34 -5.06 -8.05
N ALA A 103 15.27 -5.30 -8.82
CA ALA A 103 15.38 -5.81 -10.18
C ALA A 103 15.18 -4.72 -11.26
N PRO A 104 13.96 -4.33 -11.68
CA PRO A 104 13.77 -3.47 -12.84
C PRO A 104 14.25 -2.04 -12.62
N TYR A 105 14.22 -1.49 -11.39
CA TYR A 105 14.80 -0.16 -11.14
C TYR A 105 16.32 -0.12 -11.35
N GLN A 106 17.04 -1.15 -10.87
CA GLN A 106 18.48 -1.23 -11.11
C GLN A 106 18.79 -1.42 -12.61
N ARG A 107 17.97 -2.19 -13.33
CA ARG A 107 18.08 -2.33 -14.80
C ARG A 107 17.83 -1.01 -15.51
N LEU A 108 16.82 -0.25 -15.10
CA LEU A 108 16.52 1.08 -15.66
C LEU A 108 17.70 2.03 -15.47
N LYS A 109 18.25 2.14 -14.26
CA LYS A 109 19.42 3.01 -13.99
C LYS A 109 20.62 2.65 -14.86
N ARG A 110 20.94 1.35 -14.95
CA ARG A 110 22.06 0.87 -15.77
C ARG A 110 21.85 1.17 -17.25
N ALA A 111 20.64 0.92 -17.77
CA ALA A 111 20.29 1.19 -19.15
C ALA A 111 20.37 2.68 -19.49
N VAL A 112 19.87 3.55 -18.60
CA VAL A 112 19.99 5.02 -18.78
C VAL A 112 21.46 5.47 -18.76
N ALA A 113 22.27 4.95 -17.83
CA ALA A 113 23.69 5.28 -17.76
C ALA A 113 24.48 4.82 -19.00
N ALA A 114 24.12 3.67 -19.57
CA ALA A 114 24.70 3.13 -20.79
C ALA A 114 24.05 3.67 -22.08
N GLN A 115 23.05 4.56 -21.97
CA GLN A 115 22.24 5.04 -23.10
C GLN A 115 21.56 3.92 -23.92
N ASP A 116 21.29 2.76 -23.30
CA ASP A 116 20.53 1.65 -23.89
C ASP A 116 19.03 1.89 -23.70
N TRP A 117 18.46 2.72 -24.58
CA TRP A 117 17.05 3.10 -24.54
C TRP A 117 16.08 1.93 -24.72
N PRO A 118 16.33 0.94 -25.60
CA PRO A 118 15.50 -0.26 -25.70
C PRO A 118 15.41 -1.04 -24.38
N ALA A 119 16.53 -1.29 -23.70
CA ALA A 119 16.52 -1.97 -22.41
C ALA A 119 15.84 -1.12 -21.32
N GLY A 120 16.10 0.19 -21.31
CA GLY A 120 15.47 1.14 -20.40
C GLY A 120 13.94 1.17 -20.54
N GLY A 121 13.43 1.16 -21.76
CA GLY A 121 11.99 1.10 -22.05
C GLY A 121 11.34 -0.19 -21.53
N LYS A 122 11.98 -1.35 -21.72
CA LYS A 122 11.51 -2.63 -21.19
C LYS A 122 11.46 -2.62 -19.66
N ALA A 123 12.52 -2.14 -19.01
CA ALA A 123 12.59 -2.03 -17.56
C ALA A 123 11.51 -1.09 -17.01
N LEU A 124 11.33 0.09 -17.60
CA LEU A 124 10.28 1.04 -17.18
C LEU A 124 8.87 0.45 -17.37
N ASN A 125 8.62 -0.29 -18.45
CA ASN A 125 7.31 -0.93 -18.64
C ASN A 125 7.03 -2.01 -17.56
N GLN A 126 8.05 -2.77 -17.15
CA GLN A 126 7.92 -3.71 -16.04
C GLN A 126 7.60 -2.97 -14.72
N ILE A 127 8.31 -1.89 -14.41
CA ILE A 127 8.03 -1.05 -13.23
C ILE A 127 6.59 -0.55 -13.25
N ARG A 128 6.12 -0.06 -14.41
CA ARG A 128 4.76 0.45 -14.58
C ARG A 128 3.71 -0.59 -14.21
N VAL A 129 3.83 -1.83 -14.71
CA VAL A 129 2.85 -2.90 -14.42
C VAL A 129 2.85 -3.21 -12.93
N LEU A 130 4.02 -3.33 -12.32
CA LEU A 130 4.14 -3.63 -10.89
C LEU A 130 3.60 -2.49 -10.01
N ILE A 131 3.85 -1.23 -10.38
CA ILE A 131 3.27 -0.07 -9.69
C ILE A 131 1.75 -0.05 -9.85
N ALA A 132 1.20 -0.39 -11.03
CA ALA A 132 -0.25 -0.45 -11.22
C ALA A 132 -0.90 -1.49 -10.30
N ILE A 133 -0.35 -2.70 -10.25
CA ILE A 133 -0.81 -3.76 -9.35
C ILE A 133 -0.72 -3.30 -7.89
N ASN A 134 0.43 -2.74 -7.50
CA ASN A 134 0.66 -2.29 -6.13
C ASN A 134 -0.28 -1.15 -5.72
N LEU A 135 -0.55 -0.21 -6.64
CA LEU A 135 -1.52 0.86 -6.44
C LEU A 135 -2.94 0.30 -6.25
N THR A 136 -3.37 -0.66 -7.08
CA THR A 136 -4.67 -1.31 -6.91
C THR A 136 -4.79 -1.99 -5.55
N LEU A 137 -3.76 -2.73 -5.12
CA LEU A 137 -3.72 -3.36 -3.79
C LEU A 137 -3.78 -2.31 -2.67
N GLY A 138 -3.07 -1.18 -2.83
CA GLY A 138 -3.10 -0.08 -1.88
C GLY A 138 -4.49 0.55 -1.73
N LEU A 139 -5.16 0.82 -2.86
CA LEU A 139 -6.53 1.34 -2.86
C LEU A 139 -7.52 0.35 -2.23
N LEU A 140 -7.41 -0.95 -2.57
CA LEU A 140 -8.21 -1.99 -1.94
C LEU A 140 -7.97 -2.08 -0.43
N THR A 141 -6.71 -1.94 0.02
CA THR A 141 -6.36 -1.94 1.44
C THR A 141 -7.02 -0.76 2.17
N VAL A 142 -7.03 0.43 1.57
CA VAL A 142 -7.73 1.61 2.12
C VAL A 142 -9.25 1.39 2.18
N LEU A 143 -9.84 0.75 1.18
CA LEU A 143 -11.27 0.37 1.19
C LEU A 143 -11.57 -0.64 2.30
N VAL A 144 -10.74 -1.67 2.47
CA VAL A 144 -10.88 -2.65 3.56
C VAL A 144 -10.77 -1.98 4.93
N ALA A 145 -9.81 -1.06 5.09
CA ALA A 145 -9.62 -0.33 6.33
C ALA A 145 -10.83 0.54 6.70
N SER A 146 -11.39 1.26 5.72
CA SER A 146 -12.52 2.16 5.94
C SER A 146 -13.83 1.39 6.12
N ALA A 147 -14.15 0.43 5.26
CA ALA A 147 -15.38 -0.37 5.34
C ALA A 147 -15.37 -1.38 6.50
N GLY A 148 -14.23 -2.04 6.74
CA GLY A 148 -14.07 -3.06 7.78
C GLY A 148 -14.40 -2.54 9.18
N LYS A 149 -14.07 -1.27 9.46
CA LYS A 149 -14.41 -0.60 10.73
C LYS A 149 -15.92 -0.60 11.01
N TYR A 150 -16.74 -0.30 10.00
CA TYR A 150 -18.20 -0.25 10.15
C TYR A 150 -18.84 -1.64 10.17
N LEU A 151 -18.34 -2.56 9.34
CA LEU A 151 -18.84 -3.94 9.28
C LEU A 151 -18.56 -4.71 10.59
N ALA A 152 -17.39 -4.52 11.19
CA ALA A 152 -17.05 -5.11 12.49
C ALA A 152 -17.97 -4.61 13.61
N HIS A 153 -18.32 -3.32 13.63
CA HIS A 153 -19.26 -2.75 14.60
C HIS A 153 -20.69 -3.31 14.47
N SER A 154 -21.12 -3.66 13.26
CA SER A 154 -22.45 -4.24 13.03
C SER A 154 -22.60 -5.68 13.56
N ARG A 155 -21.51 -6.46 13.61
CA ARG A 155 -21.50 -7.85 14.10
C ARG A 155 -21.61 -7.94 15.62
N THR A 156 -20.97 -7.04 16.37
CA THR A 156 -21.06 -6.99 17.84
C THR A 156 -22.46 -6.56 18.32
N GLY A 157 -23.15 -5.70 17.57
CA GLY A 157 -24.55 -5.32 17.85
C GLY A 157 -25.56 -6.47 17.67
N LYS A 158 -25.38 -7.32 16.66
CA LYS A 158 -26.24 -8.50 16.44
C LYS A 158 -26.06 -9.57 17.53
N HIS A 159 -24.82 -9.79 18.00
CA HIS A 159 -24.53 -10.77 19.05
C HIS A 159 -25.13 -10.38 20.41
N LYS A 160 -25.11 -9.09 20.78
CA LYS A 160 -25.76 -8.59 22.00
C LYS A 160 -27.30 -8.71 21.94
N LYS A 161 -27.92 -8.36 20.81
CA LYS A 161 -29.38 -8.51 20.64
C LYS A 161 -29.83 -9.96 20.72
N ALA A 162 -29.07 -10.89 20.14
CA ALA A 162 -29.37 -12.33 20.21
C ALA A 162 -29.28 -12.88 21.64
N HIS A 163 -28.31 -12.42 22.44
CA HIS A 163 -28.21 -12.79 23.86
C HIS A 163 -29.35 -12.22 24.71
N ILE A 164 -29.74 -10.96 24.48
CA ILE A 164 -30.86 -10.32 25.19
C ILE A 164 -32.18 -11.00 24.81
N MET A 165 -32.45 -11.26 23.53
CA MET A 165 -33.67 -11.96 23.10
C MET A 165 -33.78 -13.39 23.64
N ARG A 166 -32.66 -14.09 23.87
CA ARG A 166 -32.67 -15.39 24.54
C ARG A 166 -32.94 -15.30 26.04
N ALA A 167 -32.46 -14.25 26.71
CA ALA A 167 -32.72 -14.02 28.13
C ALA A 167 -34.18 -13.63 28.43
N PHE A 168 -34.90 -13.08 27.44
CA PHE A 168 -36.33 -12.73 27.55
C PHE A 168 -37.29 -13.86 27.09
N ARG A 169 -36.77 -15.03 26.67
CA ARG A 169 -37.60 -16.20 26.39
C ARG A 169 -37.78 -16.95 27.71
N LEU A 170 -38.89 -16.70 28.40
CA LEU A 170 -39.27 -17.45 29.60
C LEU A 170 -39.46 -18.94 29.21
N PRO A 171 -39.07 -19.90 30.07
CA PRO A 171 -39.43 -21.29 29.87
C PRO A 171 -40.96 -21.44 30.00
N ASP A 172 -41.55 -22.22 29.09
CA ASP A 172 -42.97 -22.59 29.11
C ASP A 172 -43.35 -23.38 30.37
#